data_AF-A0AA97EKH8-F1
#
_entry.id   AF-A0AA97EKH8-F1
#
_cell.length_a   1.000
_cell.length_b   1.000
_cell.length_c   1.000
_cell.angle_alpha   90.00
_cell.angle_beta   90.00
_cell.angle_gamma   90.00
#
_symmetry.space_group_name_H-M   'P 1'
#
loop_
_entity.id
_entity.type
_entity.pdbx_description
1 polymer ?
#
loop_
_entity_poly.entity_id
_entity_poly.type
_entity_poly.pdbx_seq_one_letter_code
_entity_poly.pdbx_strand_id
1 'polypeptide(L)'
;MKNLFSFILFLSFIICISQSKSQIISLSEAALELTHHKVTYDPSYFSIDYPNGDVPNDKGVCTDVIIRAYRKLGVDLQKEVHEDMKANFNAYPKIWGLKSTDKNIDHRRVPNLMTYFKRQGAEKPITNNPSDYKPGDVVCWDLKDAASHIGIVVNKKSNDGKRHLIVHNIGSGQVLEDCLFSFKIIGHYRFLN
;
A
#
# COMPACT_ATOMS: atom_id res chain seq x y z
N MET A 1 17.89 74.04 15.08
CA MET A 1 16.89 73.66 14.06
C MET A 1 17.04 72.18 13.74
N LYS A 2 16.02 71.41 14.13
CA LYS A 2 15.48 70.19 13.50
C LYS A 2 16.44 69.02 13.20
N ASN A 3 16.22 67.96 13.97
CA ASN A 3 15.97 66.57 13.53
C ASN A 3 17.15 65.86 12.83
N LEU A 4 17.50 64.63 13.18
CA LEU A 4 16.59 63.49 13.08
C LEU A 4 17.19 62.29 13.82
N PHE A 5 16.40 61.75 14.74
CA PHE A 5 16.52 60.40 15.28
C PHE A 5 16.73 59.37 14.16
N SER A 6 17.70 58.48 14.32
CA SER A 6 17.62 57.16 13.71
C SER A 6 18.23 56.12 14.64
N PHE A 7 17.41 55.65 15.57
CA PHE A 7 17.67 54.49 16.39
C PHE A 7 17.33 53.28 15.53
N ILE A 8 18.33 52.67 14.87
CA ILE A 8 18.14 51.42 14.13
C ILE A 8 17.99 50.32 15.19
N LEU A 9 16.73 50.06 15.56
CA LEU A 9 16.33 48.89 16.32
C LEU A 9 16.54 47.68 15.41
N PHE A 10 17.66 46.98 15.57
CA PHE A 10 17.94 45.72 14.91
C PHE A 10 17.00 44.65 15.51
N LEU A 11 15.77 44.62 15.02
CA LEU A 11 14.78 43.61 15.39
C LEU A 11 15.24 42.28 14.82
N SER A 12 15.75 41.44 15.71
CA SER A 12 16.07 40.04 15.45
C SER A 12 14.84 39.33 14.89
N PHE A 13 14.84 39.06 13.59
CA PHE A 13 13.96 38.07 12.99
C PHE A 13 14.64 36.70 13.14
N ILE A 14 14.46 36.08 14.31
CA ILE A 14 14.63 34.63 14.45
C ILE A 14 13.49 33.99 13.67
N ILE A 15 13.76 33.71 12.40
CA ILE A 15 12.93 32.83 11.59
C ILE A 15 13.06 31.45 12.22
N CYS A 16 12.19 31.14 13.18
CA CYS A 16 11.91 29.76 13.58
C CYS A 16 11.27 29.08 12.37
N ILE A 17 12.11 28.56 11.46
CA ILE A 17 11.69 27.56 10.50
C ILE A 17 11.34 26.33 11.34
N SER A 18 10.06 26.21 11.69
CA SER A 18 9.51 24.93 12.14
C SER A 18 9.62 23.98 10.95
N GLN A 19 10.73 23.24 10.87
CA GLN A 19 10.80 22.08 10.01
C GLN A 19 9.83 21.07 10.61
N SER A 20 8.61 21.01 10.07
CA SER A 20 7.83 19.79 10.21
C SER A 20 8.68 18.71 9.55
N LYS A 21 9.38 17.91 10.36
CA LYS A 21 9.88 16.62 9.90
C LYS A 21 8.64 15.88 9.42
N SER A 22 8.44 15.84 8.10
CA SER A 22 7.56 14.83 7.51
C SER A 22 8.13 13.51 7.98
N GLN A 23 7.45 12.89 8.95
CA GLN A 23 7.85 11.59 9.43
C GLN A 23 7.66 10.65 8.25
N ILE A 24 8.77 10.16 7.70
CA ILE A 24 8.75 9.13 6.66
C ILE A 24 8.10 7.91 7.31
N ILE A 25 6.83 7.66 6.99
CA ILE A 25 6.08 6.52 7.49
C ILE A 25 6.50 5.29 6.68
N SER A 26 6.86 4.20 7.36
CA SER A 26 7.14 2.93 6.68
C SER A 26 5.84 2.29 6.18
N LEU A 27 5.91 1.41 5.18
CA LEU A 27 4.72 0.71 4.69
C LEU A 27 4.06 -0.13 5.80
N SER A 28 4.88 -0.69 6.69
CA SER A 28 4.42 -1.40 7.89
C SER A 28 3.58 -0.51 8.82
N GLU A 29 4.03 0.70 9.10
CA GLU A 29 3.30 1.65 9.96
C GLU A 29 2.02 2.13 9.29
N ALA A 30 2.08 2.43 7.99
CA ALA A 30 0.92 2.81 7.20
C ALA A 30 -0.16 1.71 7.22
N ALA A 31 0.24 0.45 7.07
CA ALA A 31 -0.68 -0.68 7.14
C ALA A 31 -1.28 -0.86 8.55
N LEU A 32 -0.47 -0.73 9.61
CA LEU A 32 -0.96 -0.81 10.98
C LEU A 32 -2.00 0.28 11.28
N GLU A 33 -1.77 1.51 10.83
CA GLU A 33 -2.71 2.62 11.01
C GLU A 33 -4.09 2.30 10.43
N LEU A 34 -4.14 1.66 9.26
CA LEU A 34 -5.39 1.28 8.61
C LEU A 34 -6.26 0.33 9.44
N THR A 35 -5.67 -0.44 10.36
CA THR A 35 -6.45 -1.34 11.25
C THR A 35 -7.32 -0.57 12.26
N HIS A 36 -7.09 0.73 12.44
CA HIS A 36 -7.93 1.59 13.26
C HIS A 36 -9.16 2.12 12.51
N HIS A 37 -9.24 1.91 11.20
CA HIS A 37 -10.34 2.39 10.36
C HIS A 37 -11.37 1.27 10.17
N LYS A 38 -12.63 1.59 10.43
CA LYS A 38 -13.75 0.66 10.19
C LYS A 38 -14.02 0.58 8.69
N VAL A 39 -13.78 -0.60 8.12
CA VAL A 39 -14.05 -0.91 6.71
C VAL A 39 -14.94 -2.14 6.60
N THR A 40 -15.99 -2.04 5.79
CA THR A 40 -16.86 -3.14 5.38
C THR A 40 -16.28 -3.77 4.11
N TYR A 41 -16.20 -5.10 4.08
CA TYR A 41 -15.78 -5.80 2.89
C TYR A 41 -16.78 -5.58 1.75
N ASP A 42 -16.31 -5.02 0.63
CA ASP A 42 -17.16 -4.71 -0.52
C ASP A 42 -16.37 -4.87 -1.83
N PRO A 43 -16.59 -5.98 -2.57
CA PRO A 43 -15.90 -6.26 -3.83
C PRO A 43 -16.55 -5.55 -5.03
N SER A 44 -17.54 -4.68 -4.82
CA SER A 44 -18.26 -4.01 -5.90
C SER A 44 -17.33 -3.14 -6.75
N TYR A 45 -17.75 -2.95 -8.00
CA TYR A 45 -17.14 -2.00 -8.91
C TYR A 45 -17.57 -0.57 -8.53
N PHE A 46 -16.62 0.37 -8.56
CA PHE A 46 -16.87 1.79 -8.34
C PHE A 46 -16.25 2.59 -9.48
N SER A 47 -16.98 3.59 -9.99
CA SER A 47 -16.35 4.64 -10.78
C SER A 47 -15.66 5.59 -9.81
N ILE A 48 -14.36 5.81 -10.00
CA ILE A 48 -13.53 6.61 -9.09
C ILE A 48 -12.73 7.64 -9.88
N ASP A 49 -12.28 8.68 -9.19
CA ASP A 49 -11.43 9.71 -9.79
C ASP A 49 -10.10 9.13 -10.26
N TYR A 50 -9.40 9.88 -11.10
CA TYR A 50 -8.07 9.50 -11.58
C TYR A 50 -7.23 10.75 -11.89
N PRO A 51 -5.98 10.85 -11.40
CA PRO A 51 -5.32 9.92 -10.46
C PRO A 51 -5.84 10.06 -9.02
N ASN A 52 -5.33 9.25 -8.10
CA ASN A 52 -5.66 9.24 -6.67
C ASN A 52 -7.12 8.94 -6.31
N GLY A 53 -7.86 8.28 -7.19
CA GLY A 53 -9.16 7.71 -6.84
C GLY A 53 -9.05 6.64 -5.77
N ASP A 54 -10.09 6.56 -4.96
CA ASP A 54 -10.31 5.48 -3.99
C ASP A 54 -11.81 5.16 -3.97
N VAL A 55 -12.13 3.93 -3.58
CA VAL A 55 -13.50 3.56 -3.23
C VAL A 55 -13.93 4.29 -1.95
N PRO A 56 -15.23 4.29 -1.58
CA PRO A 56 -15.65 4.91 -0.33
C PRO A 56 -14.79 4.45 0.87
N ASN A 57 -14.49 5.38 1.78
CA ASN A 57 -13.51 5.18 2.85
C ASN A 57 -13.90 4.05 3.83
N ASP A 58 -15.20 3.75 3.95
CA ASP A 58 -15.78 2.68 4.76
C ASP A 58 -15.91 1.35 4.00
N LYS A 59 -15.42 1.28 2.76
CA LYS A 59 -15.46 0.10 1.88
C LYS A 59 -14.06 -0.35 1.49
N GLY A 60 -13.92 -1.63 1.16
CA GLY A 60 -12.71 -2.14 0.52
C GLY A 60 -12.52 -3.65 0.63
N VAL A 61 -11.54 -4.17 -0.11
CA VAL A 61 -11.09 -5.56 -0.13
C VAL A 61 -9.61 -5.65 0.25
N CYS A 62 -9.00 -6.82 0.06
CA CYS A 62 -7.59 -7.06 0.38
C CYS A 62 -6.61 -6.10 -0.31
N THR A 63 -6.82 -5.80 -1.59
CA THR A 63 -5.98 -4.88 -2.37
C THR A 63 -6.07 -3.43 -1.90
N ASP A 64 -7.23 -3.00 -1.40
CA ASP A 64 -7.42 -1.62 -0.92
C ASP A 64 -6.56 -1.31 0.32
N VAL A 65 -6.20 -2.32 1.13
CA VAL A 65 -5.19 -2.19 2.19
C VAL A 65 -3.84 -1.80 1.59
N ILE A 66 -3.44 -2.46 0.51
CA ILE A 66 -2.17 -2.23 -0.18
C ILE A 66 -2.15 -0.82 -0.78
N ILE A 67 -3.21 -0.48 -1.52
CA ILE A 67 -3.36 0.81 -2.20
C ILE A 67 -3.32 1.96 -1.20
N ARG A 68 -4.10 1.88 -0.12
CA ARG A 68 -4.16 2.92 0.92
C ARG A 68 -2.86 3.03 1.71
N ALA A 69 -2.18 1.92 1.98
CA ALA A 69 -0.89 1.94 2.66
C ALA A 69 0.18 2.61 1.80
N TYR A 70 0.33 2.23 0.53
CA TYR A 70 1.27 2.89 -0.39
C TYR A 70 0.93 4.37 -0.64
N ARG A 71 -0.36 4.73 -0.65
CA ARG A 71 -0.77 6.13 -0.79
C ARG A 71 -0.29 7.01 0.35
N LYS A 72 -0.19 6.49 1.59
CA LYS A 72 0.42 7.20 2.72
C LYS A 72 1.91 7.46 2.53
N LEU A 73 2.58 6.66 1.69
CA LEU A 73 3.98 6.84 1.28
C LEU A 73 4.11 7.72 0.02
N GLY A 74 3.01 8.29 -0.48
CA GLY A 74 3.00 9.11 -1.70
C GLY A 74 3.00 8.32 -3.01
N VAL A 75 2.75 7.00 -2.95
CA VAL A 75 2.69 6.14 -4.14
C VAL A 75 1.23 5.87 -4.51
N ASP A 76 0.81 6.34 -5.68
CA ASP A 76 -0.54 6.11 -6.21
C ASP A 76 -0.59 4.84 -7.08
N LEU A 77 -0.78 3.68 -6.45
CA LEU A 77 -0.88 2.41 -7.19
C LEU A 77 -2.00 2.39 -8.25
N GLN A 78 -3.05 3.23 -8.12
CA GLN A 78 -4.04 3.38 -9.19
C GLN A 78 -3.38 3.86 -10.47
N LYS A 79 -2.62 4.95 -10.40
CA LYS A 79 -1.90 5.53 -11.52
C LYS A 79 -0.79 4.59 -12.01
N GLU A 80 0.08 4.15 -11.11
CA GLU A 80 1.28 3.39 -11.49
C GLU A 80 0.95 2.08 -12.21
N VAL A 81 -0.04 1.33 -11.70
CA VAL A 81 -0.48 0.08 -12.35
C VAL A 81 -1.18 0.38 -13.67
N HIS A 82 -2.03 1.41 -13.72
CA HIS A 82 -2.77 1.74 -14.94
C HIS A 82 -1.83 2.18 -16.07
N GLU A 83 -0.85 3.04 -15.79
CA GLU A 83 0.09 3.54 -16.78
C GLU A 83 1.02 2.43 -17.30
N ASP A 84 1.57 1.59 -16.41
CA ASP A 84 2.38 0.44 -16.84
C ASP A 84 1.55 -0.56 -17.63
N MET A 85 0.32 -0.87 -17.21
CA MET A 85 -0.57 -1.78 -17.94
C MET A 85 -0.99 -1.21 -19.29
N LYS A 86 -1.21 0.10 -19.40
CA LYS A 86 -1.55 0.73 -20.68
C LYS A 86 -0.42 0.58 -21.70
N ALA A 87 0.83 0.74 -21.26
CA ALA A 87 2.00 0.55 -22.10
C ALA A 87 2.32 -0.95 -22.38
N ASN A 88 1.87 -1.86 -21.51
CA ASN A 88 2.31 -3.26 -21.50
C ASN A 88 1.15 -4.26 -21.37
N PHE A 89 -0.01 -3.96 -21.97
CA PHE A 89 -1.28 -4.69 -21.73
C PHE A 89 -1.16 -6.21 -21.88
N ASN A 90 -0.37 -6.68 -22.86
CA ASN A 90 -0.14 -8.10 -23.11
C ASN A 90 0.62 -8.84 -22.02
N ALA A 91 1.35 -8.13 -21.15
CA ALA A 91 2.07 -8.72 -20.02
C ALA A 91 1.14 -9.02 -18.84
N TYR A 92 -0.06 -8.45 -18.80
CA TYR A 92 -1.01 -8.60 -17.71
C TYR A 92 -1.99 -9.76 -17.92
N PRO A 93 -2.56 -10.32 -16.83
CA PRO A 93 -3.44 -11.48 -16.91
C PRO A 93 -4.72 -11.22 -17.73
N LYS A 94 -5.07 -12.17 -18.61
CA LYS A 94 -6.25 -12.10 -19.49
C LYS A 94 -7.51 -12.73 -18.88
N ILE A 95 -7.55 -12.86 -17.55
CA ILE A 95 -8.56 -13.64 -16.80
C ILE A 95 -9.98 -13.10 -17.01
N TRP A 96 -10.11 -11.78 -17.26
CA TRP A 96 -11.41 -11.10 -17.40
C TRP A 96 -11.82 -10.80 -18.84
N GLY A 97 -11.08 -11.27 -19.85
CA GLY A 97 -11.42 -11.04 -21.26
C GLY A 97 -11.43 -9.57 -21.70
N LEU A 98 -10.80 -8.67 -20.94
CA LEU A 98 -10.75 -7.24 -21.25
C LEU A 98 -9.87 -6.97 -22.48
N LYS A 99 -10.24 -5.95 -23.25
CA LYS A 99 -9.52 -5.50 -24.45
C LYS A 99 -8.65 -4.27 -24.22
N SER A 100 -8.84 -3.59 -23.09
CA SER A 100 -8.09 -2.42 -22.67
C SER A 100 -8.03 -2.36 -21.15
N THR A 101 -7.17 -1.48 -20.64
CA THR A 101 -7.08 -1.11 -19.22
C THR A 101 -8.37 -0.47 -18.71
N ASP A 102 -8.61 -0.60 -17.40
CA ASP A 102 -9.66 0.11 -16.67
C ASP A 102 -9.09 0.72 -15.37
N LYS A 103 -8.84 2.03 -15.40
CA LYS A 103 -8.29 2.81 -14.28
C LYS A 103 -9.10 2.73 -12.98
N ASN A 104 -10.37 2.34 -13.05
CA ASN A 104 -11.21 2.20 -11.87
C ASN A 104 -10.91 0.91 -11.07
N ILE A 105 -10.34 -0.12 -11.70
CA ILE A 105 -10.23 -1.45 -11.08
C ILE A 105 -8.90 -2.18 -11.32
N ASP A 106 -8.05 -1.73 -12.25
CA ASP A 106 -6.81 -2.42 -12.60
C ASP A 106 -5.92 -2.72 -11.37
N HIS A 107 -5.70 -1.70 -10.53
CA HIS A 107 -4.92 -1.77 -9.30
C HIS A 107 -5.60 -2.55 -8.16
N ARG A 108 -6.93 -2.77 -8.24
CA ARG A 108 -7.70 -3.49 -7.21
C ARG A 108 -7.71 -5.01 -7.43
N ARG A 109 -6.98 -5.53 -8.42
CA ARG A 109 -6.87 -6.97 -8.72
C ARG A 109 -5.51 -7.50 -8.29
N VAL A 110 -5.50 -8.51 -7.41
CA VAL A 110 -4.26 -9.14 -6.91
C VAL A 110 -3.34 -9.61 -8.06
N PRO A 111 -3.83 -10.32 -9.11
CA PRO A 111 -2.95 -10.73 -10.22
C PRO A 111 -2.31 -9.56 -10.98
N ASN A 112 -2.97 -8.41 -11.04
CA ASN A 112 -2.43 -7.21 -11.67
C ASN A 112 -1.33 -6.60 -10.80
N LEU A 113 -1.53 -6.49 -9.48
CA LEU A 113 -0.50 -6.03 -8.55
C LEU A 113 0.74 -6.94 -8.57
N MET A 114 0.54 -8.26 -8.57
CA MET A 114 1.64 -9.23 -8.71
C MET A 114 2.44 -9.01 -9.99
N THR A 115 1.75 -8.81 -11.11
CA THR A 115 2.39 -8.53 -12.41
C THR A 115 3.17 -7.21 -12.37
N TYR A 116 2.54 -6.14 -11.86
CA TYR A 116 3.15 -4.83 -11.71
C TYR A 116 4.43 -4.91 -10.85
N PHE A 117 4.35 -5.46 -9.63
CA PHE A 117 5.52 -5.57 -8.74
C PHE A 117 6.66 -6.38 -9.37
N LYS A 118 6.33 -7.48 -10.08
CA LYS A 118 7.34 -8.24 -10.82
C LYS A 118 8.03 -7.40 -11.90
N ARG A 119 7.25 -6.63 -12.67
CA ARG A 119 7.78 -5.73 -13.71
C ARG A 119 8.63 -4.60 -13.14
N GLN A 120 8.36 -4.16 -11.91
CA GLN A 120 9.21 -3.21 -11.18
C GLN A 120 10.44 -3.86 -10.52
N GLY A 121 10.70 -5.16 -10.75
CA GLY A 121 11.86 -5.85 -10.16
C GLY A 121 11.75 -6.07 -8.65
N ALA A 122 10.54 -6.01 -8.08
CA ALA A 122 10.30 -6.09 -6.65
C ALA A 122 10.21 -7.53 -6.10
N GLU A 123 10.26 -8.55 -6.97
CA GLU A 123 10.09 -9.96 -6.59
C GLU A 123 11.17 -10.43 -5.61
N LYS A 124 10.74 -11.19 -4.60
CA LYS A 124 11.59 -11.84 -3.59
C LYS A 124 11.36 -13.35 -3.60
N PRO A 125 12.34 -14.15 -3.16
CA PRO A 125 12.16 -15.59 -3.04
C PRO A 125 11.01 -15.94 -2.10
N ILE A 126 10.20 -16.93 -2.48
CA ILE A 126 9.22 -17.55 -1.59
C ILE A 126 9.94 -18.68 -0.85
N THR A 127 10.01 -18.58 0.47
CA THR A 127 10.69 -19.56 1.32
C THR A 127 9.79 -19.98 2.50
N ASN A 128 10.18 -21.04 3.20
CA ASN A 128 9.54 -21.46 4.45
C ASN A 128 10.20 -20.84 5.69
N ASN A 129 11.15 -19.92 5.51
CA ASN A 129 11.86 -19.27 6.62
C ASN A 129 11.17 -17.95 6.95
N PRO A 130 10.55 -17.79 8.15
CA PRO A 130 9.84 -16.57 8.52
C PRO A 130 10.73 -15.32 8.54
N SER A 131 12.05 -15.48 8.70
CA SER A 131 12.96 -14.35 8.73
C SER A 131 13.21 -13.71 7.36
N ASP A 132 12.83 -14.36 6.26
CA ASP A 132 12.98 -13.80 4.91
C ASP A 132 11.91 -12.75 4.59
N TYR A 133 10.80 -12.76 5.34
CA TYR A 133 9.67 -11.84 5.23
C TYR A 133 9.84 -10.70 6.24
N LYS A 134 10.16 -9.49 5.77
CA LYS A 134 10.44 -8.32 6.60
C LYS A 134 9.25 -7.35 6.59
N PRO A 135 9.13 -6.49 7.63
CA PRO A 135 8.13 -5.43 7.64
C PRO A 135 8.18 -4.56 6.38
N GLY A 136 7.01 -4.34 5.77
CA GLY A 136 6.82 -3.66 4.50
C GLY A 136 6.94 -4.55 3.26
N ASP A 137 7.10 -5.86 3.42
CA ASP A 137 6.88 -6.80 2.32
C ASP A 137 5.39 -6.96 2.01
N VAL A 138 5.11 -7.21 0.74
CA VAL A 138 3.77 -7.58 0.26
C VAL A 138 3.79 -9.07 -0.08
N VAL A 139 2.85 -9.82 0.47
CA VAL A 139 2.72 -11.26 0.26
C VAL A 139 1.35 -11.54 -0.36
N CYS A 140 1.33 -12.43 -1.35
CA CYS A 140 0.13 -12.88 -2.04
C CYS A 140 -0.10 -14.37 -1.79
N TRP A 141 -1.35 -14.78 -1.59
CA TRP A 141 -1.74 -16.16 -1.32
C TRP A 141 -2.78 -16.67 -2.32
N ASP A 142 -2.76 -17.98 -2.53
CA ASP A 142 -3.83 -18.74 -3.17
C ASP A 142 -4.75 -19.31 -2.09
N LEU A 143 -5.97 -18.78 -1.99
CA LEU A 143 -7.04 -19.34 -1.19
C LEU A 143 -7.73 -20.37 -2.08
N LYS A 144 -7.55 -21.66 -1.77
CA LYS A 144 -7.90 -22.87 -2.54
C LYS A 144 -9.23 -22.87 -3.33
N ASP A 145 -10.17 -21.97 -3.02
CA ASP A 145 -11.46 -21.76 -3.68
C ASP A 145 -11.46 -20.56 -4.68
N ALA A 146 -10.33 -20.35 -5.35
CA ALA A 146 -10.13 -19.46 -6.51
C ALA A 146 -10.02 -17.93 -6.28
N ALA A 147 -9.92 -17.47 -5.02
CA ALA A 147 -9.61 -16.07 -4.75
C ALA A 147 -8.12 -15.91 -4.37
N SER A 148 -7.35 -15.24 -5.22
CA SER A 148 -6.03 -14.73 -4.83
C SER A 148 -6.18 -13.66 -3.75
N HIS A 149 -5.36 -13.71 -2.70
CA HIS A 149 -5.38 -12.79 -1.57
C HIS A 149 -4.04 -12.07 -1.42
N ILE A 150 -4.01 -10.94 -0.72
CA ILE A 150 -2.82 -10.09 -0.57
C ILE A 150 -2.81 -9.39 0.80
N GLY A 151 -1.61 -9.09 1.31
CA GLY A 151 -1.42 -8.45 2.61
C GLY A 151 0.00 -7.89 2.78
N ILE A 152 0.17 -7.09 3.83
CA ILE A 152 1.45 -6.45 4.17
C ILE A 152 2.03 -7.08 5.42
N VAL A 153 3.30 -7.47 5.37
CA VAL A 153 4.07 -7.90 6.54
C VAL A 153 4.35 -6.69 7.42
N VAL A 154 4.05 -6.76 8.71
CA VAL A 154 4.22 -5.63 9.63
C VAL A 154 5.21 -5.91 10.77
N ASN A 155 5.73 -4.86 11.40
CA ASN A 155 6.69 -4.90 12.49
C ASN A 155 6.10 -5.37 13.85
N LYS A 156 4.99 -6.11 13.82
CA LYS A 156 4.45 -6.86 14.96
C LYS A 156 4.78 -8.34 14.80
N LYS A 157 5.05 -9.02 15.90
CA LYS A 157 5.40 -10.44 15.93
C LYS A 157 4.22 -11.30 16.39
N SER A 158 4.20 -12.55 15.92
CA SER A 158 3.37 -13.62 16.46
C SER A 158 3.63 -13.83 17.96
N ASN A 159 2.69 -14.47 18.66
CA ASN A 159 2.81 -14.72 20.11
C ASN A 159 4.05 -15.57 20.46
N ASP A 160 4.46 -16.46 19.56
CA ASP A 160 5.68 -17.27 19.70
C ASP A 160 6.97 -16.52 19.30
N GLY A 161 6.87 -15.26 18.86
CA GLY A 161 7.99 -14.42 18.42
C GLY A 161 8.62 -14.81 17.07
N LYS A 162 8.15 -15.89 16.42
CA LYS A 162 8.86 -16.51 15.29
C LYS A 162 8.67 -15.79 13.96
N ARG A 163 7.52 -15.16 13.74
CA ARG A 163 7.16 -14.54 12.44
C ARG A 163 6.52 -13.19 12.61
N HIS A 164 6.56 -12.40 11.54
CA HIS A 164 5.84 -11.14 11.48
C HIS A 164 4.36 -11.39 11.17
N LEU A 165 3.51 -10.53 11.73
CA LEU A 165 2.07 -10.54 11.47
C LEU A 165 1.76 -9.87 10.12
N ILE A 166 0.55 -10.07 9.65
CA ILE A 166 0.06 -9.57 8.37
C ILE A 166 -1.12 -8.63 8.61
N VAL A 167 -1.09 -7.48 7.96
CA VAL A 167 -2.30 -6.65 7.78
C VAL A 167 -2.94 -6.97 6.43
N HIS A 168 -4.23 -7.31 6.45
CA HIS A 168 -5.03 -7.62 5.26
C HIS A 168 -6.52 -7.43 5.53
N ASN A 169 -7.36 -7.64 4.51
CA ASN A 169 -8.82 -7.65 4.64
C ASN A 169 -9.42 -8.83 3.87
N ILE A 170 -10.08 -9.75 4.56
CA ILE A 170 -10.68 -10.97 4.01
C ILE A 170 -12.13 -11.18 4.49
N GLY A 171 -12.91 -10.11 4.56
CA GLY A 171 -14.35 -10.17 4.87
C GLY A 171 -14.75 -9.46 6.16
N SER A 172 -13.90 -9.52 7.19
CA SER A 172 -14.15 -8.91 8.50
C SER A 172 -13.60 -7.48 8.65
N GLY A 173 -13.23 -6.85 7.54
CA GLY A 173 -12.54 -5.56 7.53
C GLY A 173 -11.00 -5.69 7.58
N GLN A 174 -10.33 -4.59 7.86
CA GLN A 174 -8.85 -4.53 7.90
C GLN A 174 -8.35 -5.04 9.25
N VAL A 175 -7.64 -6.16 9.26
CA VAL A 175 -7.24 -6.88 10.47
C VAL A 175 -5.74 -7.14 10.51
N LEU A 176 -5.22 -7.35 11.72
CA LEU A 176 -3.86 -7.82 11.99
C LEU A 176 -3.91 -9.29 12.39
N GLU A 177 -3.37 -10.18 11.56
CA GLU A 177 -3.46 -11.62 11.79
C GLU A 177 -2.12 -12.34 11.63
N ASP A 178 -2.03 -13.47 12.31
CA ASP A 178 -0.92 -14.41 12.20
C ASP A 178 -1.19 -15.44 11.10
N CYS A 179 -1.08 -15.01 9.84
CA CYS A 179 -1.51 -15.81 8.69
C CYS A 179 -0.44 -16.03 7.61
N LEU A 180 0.81 -15.61 7.83
CA LEU A 180 1.88 -15.64 6.82
C LEU A 180 2.02 -16.98 6.07
N PHE A 181 1.94 -18.10 6.80
CA PHE A 181 2.06 -19.46 6.26
C PHE A 181 0.77 -20.27 6.36
N SER A 182 -0.39 -19.63 6.59
CA SER A 182 -1.68 -20.32 6.69
C SER A 182 -2.24 -20.76 5.33
N PHE A 183 -1.77 -20.13 4.25
CA PHE A 183 -2.17 -20.41 2.87
C PHE A 183 -0.95 -20.54 1.97
N LYS A 184 -1.14 -21.07 0.75
CA LYS A 184 -0.06 -21.20 -0.23
C LYS A 184 0.37 -19.82 -0.70
N ILE A 185 1.62 -19.44 -0.41
CA ILE A 185 2.21 -18.20 -0.93
C ILE A 185 2.44 -18.35 -2.44
N ILE A 186 1.95 -17.39 -3.21
CA ILE A 186 2.09 -17.32 -4.68
C ILE A 186 2.83 -16.06 -5.15
N GLY A 187 3.12 -15.13 -4.24
CA GLY A 187 3.92 -13.95 -4.52
C GLY A 187 4.52 -13.37 -3.25
N HIS A 188 5.75 -12.86 -3.35
CA HIS A 188 6.46 -12.17 -2.29
C HIS A 188 7.24 -11.00 -2.92
N TYR A 189 6.97 -9.79 -2.46
CA TYR A 189 7.48 -8.56 -3.08
C TYR A 189 7.96 -7.55 -2.04
N ARG A 190 8.99 -6.78 -2.39
CA ARG A 190 9.38 -5.56 -1.69
C ARG A 190 9.52 -4.42 -2.69
N PHE A 191 8.57 -3.50 -2.68
CA PHE A 191 8.50 -2.37 -3.59
C PHE A 191 8.54 -1.07 -2.76
N LEU A 192 9.44 -0.15 -3.12
CA LEU A 192 9.57 1.20 -2.51
C LEU A 192 9.28 1.25 -0.99
N ASN A 193 10.21 0.73 -0.18
CA ASN A 193 10.08 0.64 1.27
C ASN A 193 11.42 0.94 1.95
#